data_AF-A0A2D5MTZ8-F1
#
_entry.id   AF-A0A2D5MTZ8-F1
#
_cell.length_a   1.000
_cell.length_b   1.000
_cell.length_c   1.000
_cell.angle_alpha   90.00
_cell.angle_beta   90.00
_cell.angle_gamma   90.00
#
_symmetry.space_group_name_H-M   'P 1'
#
loop_
_entity.id
_entity.type
_entity.pdbx_description
1 polymer ?
#
loop_
_entity_poly.entity_id
_entity_poly.type
_entity_poly.pdbx_seq_one_letter_code
_entity_poly.pdbx_strand_id
1 'polypeptide(L)'
;MTIKVTKGGVSNNIVADMDFAKAVYPTSEGYSHELVIEDPVINDATKEAEARNWRTQELNATDRIAQTPDWPNRDKYLTYRTKLRDWPSTSDFPDTKPTL
;
A
#
# COMPACT_ATOMS: atom_id res chain seq x y z
N MET A 1 13.44 11.66 8.62
CA MET A 1 12.99 11.82 7.22
C MET A 1 14.18 11.56 6.30
N THR A 2 13.97 11.17 5.05
CA THR A 2 15.08 11.00 4.10
C THR A 2 15.37 12.33 3.44
N ILE A 3 16.61 12.80 3.54
CA ILE A 3 17.06 14.07 2.96
C ILE A 3 18.16 13.74 1.95
N LYS A 4 17.98 14.19 0.72
CA LYS A 4 19.01 14.15 -0.30
C LYS A 4 19.90 15.37 -0.13
N VAL A 5 21.17 15.14 0.09
CA VAL A 5 22.20 16.17 0.21
C VAL A 5 23.07 16.13 -1.03
N THR A 6 23.25 17.27 -1.70
CA THR A 6 24.00 17.36 -2.96
C THR A 6 25.12 18.41 -2.87
N LYS A 7 26.30 18.07 -3.39
CA LYS A 7 27.41 19.03 -3.56
C LYS A 7 28.19 18.70 -4.83
N GLY A 8 28.44 19.71 -5.66
CA GLY A 8 29.21 19.54 -6.90
C GLY A 8 28.65 18.47 -7.84
N GLY A 9 27.34 18.27 -7.86
CA GLY A 9 26.67 17.24 -8.67
C GLY A 9 26.67 15.82 -8.08
N VAL A 10 27.28 15.58 -6.92
CA VAL A 10 27.22 14.31 -6.20
C VAL A 10 26.14 14.39 -5.13
N SER A 11 25.20 13.44 -5.12
CA SER A 11 24.11 13.35 -4.15
C SER A 11 24.20 12.09 -3.31
N ASN A 12 23.90 12.21 -2.01
CA ASN A 12 23.68 11.07 -1.10
C ASN A 12 22.37 11.28 -0.32
N ASN A 13 21.74 10.17 0.07
CA ASN A 13 20.56 10.21 0.95
C ASN A 13 20.98 9.95 2.39
N ILE A 14 20.52 10.79 3.31
CA ILE A 14 20.73 10.63 4.75
C ILE A 14 19.39 10.56 5.47
N VAL A 15 19.33 9.81 6.57
CA VAL A 15 18.17 9.76 7.44
C VAL A 15 18.43 10.67 8.64
N ALA A 16 17.82 11.85 8.62
CA ALA A 16 17.97 12.88 9.66
C ALA A 16 16.75 13.81 9.67
N ASP A 17 16.74 14.80 10.55
CA ASP A 17 15.91 16.00 10.41
C ASP A 17 16.63 17.09 9.58
N MET A 18 15.87 18.07 9.10
CA MET A 18 16.36 19.12 8.19
C MET A 18 17.36 20.06 8.86
N ASP A 19 17.19 20.31 10.16
CA ASP A 19 18.06 21.23 10.90
C ASP A 19 19.43 20.58 11.12
N PHE A 20 19.46 19.30 11.47
CA PHE A 20 20.68 18.49 11.53
C PHE A 20 21.37 18.43 10.17
N ALA A 21 20.64 18.18 9.09
CA ALA A 21 21.21 18.11 7.74
C ALA A 21 21.87 19.44 7.33
N LYS A 22 21.27 20.58 7.67
CA LYS A 22 21.84 21.91 7.43
C LYS A 22 23.01 22.24 8.36
N ALA A 23 23.00 21.75 9.59
CA ALA A 23 24.11 21.96 10.53
C ALA A 23 25.37 21.18 10.13
N VAL A 24 25.21 19.92 9.69
CA VAL A 24 26.32 19.04 9.30
C VAL A 24 26.78 19.30 7.87
N TYR A 25 25.86 19.63 6.96
CA TYR A 25 26.14 19.91 5.55
C TYR A 25 25.64 21.32 5.19
N PRO A 26 26.32 22.39 5.60
CA PRO A 26 25.79 23.73 5.49
C PRO A 26 25.76 24.26 4.05
N THR A 27 24.69 24.99 3.72
CA THR A 27 24.53 25.58 2.37
C THR A 27 25.64 26.58 2.04
N SER A 28 26.26 27.21 3.04
CA SER A 28 27.43 28.07 2.87
C SER A 28 28.65 27.35 2.27
N GLU A 29 28.75 26.03 2.44
CA GLU A 29 29.80 25.20 1.85
C GLU A 29 29.40 24.57 0.50
N GLY A 30 28.28 25.04 -0.09
CA GLY A 30 27.80 24.60 -1.40
C GLY A 30 26.95 23.32 -1.37
N TYR A 31 26.41 22.93 -0.21
CA TYR A 31 25.46 21.83 -0.09
C TYR A 31 24.02 22.29 -0.35
N SER A 32 23.25 21.48 -1.09
CA SER A 32 21.79 21.62 -1.18
C SER A 32 21.08 20.45 -0.49
N HIS A 33 19.86 20.70 -0.02
CA HIS A 33 19.04 19.74 0.72
C HIS A 33 17.66 19.65 0.08
N GLU A 34 17.25 18.44 -0.26
CA GLU A 34 15.92 18.14 -0.79
C GLU A 34 15.28 17.07 0.09
N LEU A 35 14.03 17.28 0.51
CA LEU A 35 13.27 16.22 1.15
C LEU A 35 12.97 15.15 0.10
N VAL A 36 13.39 13.92 0.35
CA VAL A 36 12.99 12.78 -0.47
C VAL A 36 11.65 12.32 0.05
N ILE A 37 10.59 12.69 -0.67
CA ILE A 37 9.29 12.07 -0.53
C ILE A 37 9.34 10.85 -1.44
N GLU A 38 9.66 9.69 -0.88
CA GLU A 38 9.42 8.43 -1.58
C GLU A 38 7.90 8.26 -1.62
N ASP A 39 7.29 8.64 -2.74
CA ASP A 39 5.97 8.11 -3.06
C ASP A 39 6.13 6.59 -3.04
N PRO A 40 5.32 5.85 -2.27
CA PRO A 40 5.39 4.40 -2.31
C PRO A 40 5.22 4.01 -3.76
N VAL A 41 6.25 3.42 -4.36
CA VAL A 41 6.16 2.87 -5.70
C VAL A 41 5.17 1.72 -5.56
N ILE A 42 3.90 2.00 -5.81
CA ILE A 42 2.83 1.02 -5.89
C ILE A 42 3.10 0.21 -7.16
N ASN A 43 4.07 -0.69 -7.06
CA ASN A 43 4.33 -1.69 -8.06
C ASN A 43 3.20 -2.73 -8.02
N ASP A 44 3.04 -3.49 -9.10
CA ASP A 44 1.95 -4.45 -9.22
C ASP A 44 1.99 -5.49 -8.09
N ALA A 45 3.18 -5.90 -7.62
CA ALA A 45 3.30 -6.82 -6.49
C ALA A 45 2.73 -6.24 -5.18
N THR A 46 2.87 -4.93 -4.95
CA THR A 46 2.31 -4.24 -3.79
C THR A 46 0.79 -4.11 -3.91
N LYS A 47 0.28 -3.78 -5.10
CA LYS A 47 -1.17 -3.76 -5.37
C LYS A 47 -1.80 -5.13 -5.13
N GLU A 48 -1.17 -6.18 -5.65
CA GLU A 48 -1.65 -7.55 -5.47
C GLU A 48 -1.65 -7.98 -4.00
N ALA A 49 -0.63 -7.58 -3.23
CA ALA A 49 -0.57 -7.85 -1.80
C ALA A 49 -1.70 -7.14 -1.04
N GLU A 50 -1.93 -5.86 -1.32
CA GLU A 50 -3.04 -5.09 -0.74
C GLU A 50 -4.40 -5.66 -1.11
N ALA A 51 -4.58 -6.06 -2.38
CA ALA A 51 -5.80 -6.70 -2.86
C ALA A 51 -6.06 -8.05 -2.17
N ARG A 52 -5.04 -8.89 -1.97
CA ARG A 52 -5.16 -10.14 -1.20
C ARG A 52 -5.50 -9.90 0.27
N ASN A 53 -4.93 -8.87 0.88
CA ASN A 53 -5.25 -8.47 2.25
C ASN A 53 -6.72 -8.05 2.35
N TRP A 54 -7.18 -7.15 1.47
CA TRP A 54 -8.57 -6.72 1.40
C TRP A 54 -9.54 -7.89 1.22
N ARG A 55 -9.28 -8.78 0.26
CA ARG A 55 -10.09 -9.99 0.04
C ARG A 55 -10.19 -10.84 1.30
N THR A 56 -9.10 -10.98 2.05
CA THR A 56 -9.07 -11.76 3.30
C THR A 56 -9.90 -11.08 4.39
N GLN A 57 -9.85 -9.75 4.49
CA GLN A 57 -10.68 -8.99 5.42
C GLN A 57 -12.18 -9.14 5.09
N GLU A 58 -12.56 -9.06 3.82
CA GLU A 58 -13.95 -9.29 3.38
C GLU A 58 -14.43 -10.72 3.69
N LEU A 59 -13.59 -11.73 3.44
CA LEU A 59 -13.89 -13.11 3.81
C LEU A 59 -14.03 -13.26 5.33
N ASN A 60 -13.24 -12.58 6.14
CA ASN A 60 -13.39 -12.62 7.60
C ASN A 60 -14.69 -11.92 8.04
N ALA A 61 -14.97 -10.73 7.50
CA ALA A 61 -16.15 -9.95 7.86
C ALA A 61 -17.47 -10.68 7.53
N THR A 62 -17.48 -11.46 6.45
CA THR A 62 -18.67 -12.19 5.99
C THR A 62 -18.74 -13.65 6.47
N ASP A 63 -17.79 -14.10 7.31
CA ASP A 63 -17.69 -15.51 7.68
C ASP A 63 -18.88 -16.00 8.52
N ARG A 64 -19.25 -15.23 9.56
CA ARG A 64 -20.40 -15.53 10.42
C ARG A 64 -21.70 -15.67 9.63
N ILE A 65 -21.86 -14.86 8.59
CA ILE A 65 -23.05 -14.88 7.72
C ILE A 65 -23.14 -16.21 6.97
N ALA A 66 -22.02 -16.69 6.43
CA ALA A 66 -21.96 -17.98 5.77
C ALA A 66 -22.22 -19.15 6.72
N GLN A 67 -21.86 -19.03 8.00
CA GLN A 67 -22.06 -20.08 9.00
C GLN A 67 -23.46 -20.13 9.61
N THR A 68 -24.24 -19.05 9.53
CA THR A 68 -25.54 -18.90 10.22
C THR A 68 -26.70 -19.15 9.25
N PRO A 69 -27.35 -20.34 9.24
CA PRO A 69 -28.30 -20.71 8.19
C PRO A 69 -29.51 -19.77 8.04
N ASP A 70 -29.96 -19.16 9.13
CA ASP A 70 -31.09 -18.25 9.22
C ASP A 70 -30.72 -16.77 8.98
N TRP A 71 -29.48 -16.48 8.57
CA TRP A 71 -29.05 -15.11 8.30
C TRP A 71 -29.79 -14.50 7.09
N PRO A 72 -30.34 -13.28 7.20
CA PRO A 72 -31.04 -12.63 6.09
C PRO A 72 -30.17 -12.50 4.83
N ASN A 73 -30.70 -12.93 3.67
CA ASN A 73 -29.99 -12.91 2.39
C ASN A 73 -28.67 -13.70 2.37
N ARG A 74 -28.50 -14.74 3.21
CA ARG A 74 -27.29 -15.56 3.27
C ARG A 74 -26.79 -16.04 1.90
N ASP A 75 -27.68 -16.44 1.00
CA ASP A 75 -27.30 -16.95 -0.32
C ASP A 75 -26.53 -15.92 -1.15
N LYS A 76 -26.87 -14.63 -1.04
CA LYS A 76 -26.12 -13.54 -1.70
C LYS A 76 -24.68 -13.46 -1.17
N TYR A 77 -24.52 -13.58 0.15
CA TYR A 77 -23.20 -13.59 0.78
C TYR A 77 -22.40 -14.83 0.40
N LEU A 78 -23.03 -15.99 0.23
CA LEU A 78 -22.34 -17.19 -0.26
C LEU A 78 -21.82 -16.97 -1.69
N THR A 79 -22.65 -16.46 -2.60
CA THR A 79 -22.23 -16.14 -3.97
C THR A 79 -21.10 -15.12 -3.99
N TYR A 80 -21.19 -14.05 -3.18
CA TYR A 80 -20.13 -13.05 -3.05
C TYR A 80 -18.82 -13.63 -2.54
N ARG A 81 -18.87 -14.50 -1.52
CA ARG A 81 -17.69 -15.18 -0.98
C ARG A 81 -17.03 -16.12 -1.98
N THR A 82 -17.81 -16.76 -2.87
CA THR A 82 -17.24 -17.52 -3.99
C THR A 82 -16.47 -16.59 -4.93
N LYS A 83 -17.09 -15.49 -5.37
CA LYS A 83 -16.41 -14.48 -6.22
C LYS A 83 -15.12 -13.96 -5.58
N LEU A 84 -15.12 -13.67 -4.27
CA LEU A 84 -13.92 -13.25 -3.54
C LEU A 84 -12.80 -14.28 -3.57
N ARG A 85 -13.12 -15.58 -3.44
CA ARG A 85 -12.10 -16.65 -3.47
C ARG A 85 -11.52 -16.86 -4.87
N ASP A 86 -12.36 -16.76 -5.89
CA ASP A 86 -11.96 -16.95 -7.28
C ASP A 86 -11.20 -15.73 -7.84
N TRP A 87 -11.48 -14.54 -7.31
CA TRP A 87 -10.98 -13.26 -7.82
C TRP A 87 -9.48 -13.21 -8.10
N PRO A 88 -8.56 -13.68 -7.23
CA PRO A 88 -7.12 -13.67 -7.51
C PRO A 88 -6.67 -14.48 -8.75
N SER A 89 -7.55 -15.31 -9.31
CA SER A 89 -7.31 -16.10 -10.52
C SER A 89 -8.01 -15.52 -11.76
N THR A 90 -8.70 -14.40 -11.63
CA THR A 90 -9.41 -13.72 -12.73
C THR A 90 -8.56 -12.61 -13.33
N SER A 91 -8.88 -12.20 -14.56
CA SER A 91 -8.26 -11.03 -15.21
C SER A 91 -8.55 -9.71 -14.50
N ASP A 92 -9.54 -9.69 -13.62
CA ASP A 92 -9.97 -8.50 -12.89
C ASP A 92 -9.08 -8.21 -11.66
N PHE A 93 -8.21 -9.13 -11.27
CA PHE A 93 -7.29 -8.94 -10.15
C PHE A 93 -6.00 -8.25 -10.61
N PRO A 94 -5.47 -7.26 -9.84
CA PRO A 94 -5.95 -6.74 -8.56
C PRO A 94 -6.92 -5.55 -8.65
N ASP A 95 -7.26 -5.09 -9.84
CA ASP A 95 -7.83 -3.75 -10.07
C ASP A 95 -9.34 -3.65 -9.78
N THR A 96 -10.12 -4.67 -10.12
CA THR A 96 -11.59 -4.62 -10.03
C THR A 96 -12.11 -5.59 -8.99
N LYS A 97 -12.48 -5.06 -7.83
CA LYS A 97 -12.98 -5.84 -6.68
C LYS A 97 -14.38 -6.41 -6.93
N PRO A 98 -14.66 -7.66 -6.51
CA PRO A 98 -16.03 -8.17 -6.47
C PRO A 98 -16.95 -7.33 -5.57
N THR A 99 -18.24 -7.29 -5.88
CA THR A 99 -19.27 -6.59 -5.10
C THR A 99 -20.43 -7.52 -4.70
N LEU A 100 -21.08 -7.22 -3.57
CA LEU A 100 -22.25 -7.91 -3.03
C LEU A 100 -23.56 -7.23 -3.45
#